data_AF-A0A2S6U6G9-F1
#
_entry.id   AF-A0A2S6U6G9-F1
#
_cell.length_a   1.000
_cell.length_b   1.000
_cell.length_c   1.000
_cell.angle_alpha   90.00
_cell.angle_beta   90.00
_cell.angle_gamma   90.00
#
_symmetry.space_group_name_H-M   'P 1'
#
loop_
_entity.id
_entity.type
_entity.pdbx_description
1 polymer ?
#
loop_
_entity_poly.entity_id
_entity_poly.type
_entity_poly.pdbx_seq_one_letter_code
_entity_poly.pdbx_strand_id
1 'polypeptide(L)'
;MDREILLIVDPMCSWCWGFSPTIGAMAEEFAGQAPIFPIVGGLRPLTEDPMTGQAKAEVRHHWADVEKASGQSFDYSFFDRDGFIYDTEPACRALVTVRTLKPEASLGFLAAQHRAFYAENRDITDAAVLAELAETAGVDRDAFLAAFPTRKLIYLTATDFFRSQSMGVTGFPTVVLRSEGNLSLLTAGFQPFAALKPQLENWIAGGVDAEKEPAKA
;
A
#
# COMPACT_ATOMS: atom_id res chain seq x y z
N MET A 1 17.38 0.63 -17.46
CA MET A 1 16.71 1.58 -16.56
C MET A 1 16.82 0.93 -15.22
N ASP A 2 17.79 1.37 -14.42
CA ASP A 2 18.24 0.59 -13.26
C ASP A 2 17.68 1.14 -11.95
N ARG A 3 16.68 2.03 -12.04
CA ARG A 3 16.06 2.76 -10.94
C ARG A 3 14.61 2.38 -10.77
N GLU A 4 14.25 1.99 -9.55
CA GLU A 4 12.91 1.55 -9.19
C GLU A 4 12.55 2.08 -7.80
N ILE A 5 11.28 2.45 -7.61
CA ILE A 5 10.76 2.89 -6.33
C ILE A 5 9.95 1.74 -5.75
N LEU A 6 10.41 1.16 -4.64
CA LEU A 6 9.70 0.13 -3.90
C LEU A 6 8.77 0.81 -2.89
N LEU A 7 7.47 0.58 -3.04
CA LEU A 7 6.44 1.14 -2.17
C LEU A 7 5.88 0.03 -1.29
N ILE A 8 6.30 -0.02 -0.03
CA ILE A 8 5.83 -1.01 0.94
C ILE A 8 4.58 -0.46 1.63
N VAL A 9 3.45 -1.14 1.43
CA VAL A 9 2.10 -0.65 1.77
C VAL A 9 1.18 -1.78 2.22
N ASP A 10 0.05 -1.41 2.81
CA ASP A 10 -1.09 -2.30 3.01
C ASP A 10 -2.38 -1.57 2.57
N PRO A 11 -3.26 -2.17 1.75
CA PRO A 11 -4.50 -1.52 1.28
C PRO A 11 -5.47 -1.09 2.39
N MET A 12 -5.32 -1.62 3.60
CA MET A 12 -6.13 -1.32 4.78
C MET A 12 -5.31 -0.62 5.88
N CYS A 13 -4.18 0.00 5.53
CA CYS A 13 -3.46 0.95 6.38
C CYS A 13 -3.90 2.40 6.14
N SER A 14 -4.43 3.07 7.18
CA SER A 14 -4.99 4.43 7.04
C SER A 14 -3.92 5.43 6.63
N TRP A 15 -2.69 5.32 7.14
CA TRP A 15 -1.58 6.16 6.71
C TRP A 15 -1.15 5.92 5.25
N CYS A 16 -1.35 4.70 4.70
CA CYS A 16 -1.17 4.44 3.26
C CYS A 16 -2.24 5.16 2.42
N TRP A 17 -3.47 5.22 2.91
CA TRP A 17 -4.52 6.03 2.29
C TRP A 17 -4.21 7.52 2.36
N GLY A 18 -3.79 8.02 3.52
CA GLY A 18 -3.29 9.39 3.69
C GLY A 18 -2.18 9.76 2.70
N PHE A 19 -1.31 8.79 2.39
CA PHE A 19 -0.20 8.94 1.47
C PHE A 19 -0.55 8.75 -0.01
N SER A 20 -1.80 8.40 -0.35
CA SER A 20 -2.22 8.14 -1.73
C SER A 20 -2.02 9.32 -2.68
N PRO A 21 -2.28 10.59 -2.29
CA PRO A 21 -1.94 11.74 -3.13
C PRO A 21 -0.42 11.83 -3.40
N THR A 22 0.42 11.51 -2.41
CA THR A 22 1.88 11.47 -2.60
C THR A 22 2.29 10.37 -3.57
N ILE A 23 1.70 9.18 -3.47
CA ILE A 23 1.94 8.07 -4.43
C ILE A 23 1.58 8.50 -5.85
N GLY A 24 0.41 9.15 -6.03
CA GLY A 24 -0.03 9.64 -7.32
C GLY A 24 0.91 10.70 -7.91
N ALA A 25 1.30 11.69 -7.10
CA ALA A 25 2.24 12.73 -7.53
C ALA A 25 3.63 12.17 -7.89
N MET A 26 4.13 11.18 -7.13
CA MET A 26 5.37 10.49 -7.47
C MET A 26 5.25 9.72 -8.78
N ALA A 27 4.14 9.01 -9.00
CA ALA A 27 3.90 8.24 -10.22
C ALA A 27 3.82 9.13 -11.46
N GLU A 28 3.21 10.32 -11.33
CA GLU A 28 3.09 11.31 -12.40
C GLU A 28 4.41 12.00 -12.70
N GLU A 29 5.07 12.58 -11.69
CA GLU A 29 6.31 13.36 -11.87
C GLU A 29 7.48 12.51 -12.40
N PHE A 30 7.60 11.27 -11.93
CA PHE A 30 8.71 10.38 -12.28
C PHE A 30 8.33 9.31 -13.29
N ALA A 31 7.20 9.49 -13.98
CA ALA A 31 6.76 8.62 -15.07
C ALA A 31 7.87 8.44 -16.12
N GLY A 32 8.17 7.20 -16.48
CA GLY A 32 9.20 6.85 -17.45
C GLY A 32 10.65 6.97 -16.95
N GLN A 33 10.88 7.48 -15.73
CA GLN A 33 12.21 7.58 -15.13
C GLN A 33 12.45 6.49 -14.08
N ALA A 34 11.49 6.28 -13.19
CA ALA A 34 11.54 5.23 -12.17
C ALA A 34 10.13 4.66 -11.91
N PRO A 35 9.83 3.43 -12.34
CA PRO A 35 8.56 2.79 -12.01
C PRO A 35 8.41 2.57 -10.49
N ILE A 36 7.17 2.72 -10.01
CA ILE A 36 6.80 2.41 -8.62
C ILE A 36 6.24 0.99 -8.55
N PHE A 37 6.83 0.17 -7.70
CA PHE A 37 6.41 -1.19 -7.44
C PHE A 37 5.81 -1.31 -6.04
N PRO A 38 4.48 -1.48 -5.92
CA PRO A 38 3.87 -1.74 -4.63
C PRO A 38 4.28 -3.15 -4.14
N ILE A 39 4.64 -3.26 -2.87
CA ILE A 39 4.93 -4.51 -2.14
C ILE A 39 4.00 -4.53 -0.93
N VAL A 40 3.25 -5.61 -0.75
CA VAL A 40 2.32 -5.70 0.39
C VAL A 40 3.08 -6.03 1.66
N GLY A 41 2.82 -5.29 2.73
CA GLY A 41 3.52 -5.42 4.00
C GLY A 41 2.83 -6.31 5.02
N GLY A 42 1.51 -6.46 4.93
CA GLY A 42 0.70 -7.24 5.87
C GLY A 42 0.57 -6.54 7.22
N LEU A 43 -0.34 -5.58 7.32
CA LEU A 43 -0.62 -4.83 8.53
C LEU A 43 -1.24 -5.72 9.62
N ARG A 44 -2.28 -6.48 9.29
CA ARG A 44 -2.97 -7.42 10.19
C ARG A 44 -3.45 -8.66 9.41
N PRO A 45 -2.54 -9.39 8.72
CA PRO A 45 -2.93 -10.52 7.89
C PRO A 45 -3.38 -11.70 8.75
N LEU A 46 -4.37 -12.45 8.26
CA LEU A 46 -4.92 -13.65 8.88
C LEU A 46 -5.56 -13.38 10.25
N THR A 47 -6.11 -12.17 10.45
CA THR A 47 -6.91 -11.88 11.65
C THR A 47 -8.22 -12.66 11.57
N GLU A 48 -8.56 -13.42 12.62
CA GLU A 48 -9.79 -14.22 12.66
C GLU A 48 -10.86 -13.62 13.60
N ASP A 49 -10.43 -12.82 14.58
CA ASP A 49 -11.34 -12.25 15.57
C ASP A 49 -12.01 -10.96 15.07
N PRO A 50 -13.31 -10.78 15.34
CA PRO A 50 -14.00 -9.52 15.09
C PRO A 50 -13.38 -8.36 15.87
N MET A 51 -13.44 -7.15 15.30
CA MET A 51 -12.99 -5.94 15.98
C MET A 51 -13.75 -5.72 17.30
N THR A 52 -12.99 -5.57 18.39
CA THR A 52 -13.54 -5.14 19.68
C THR A 52 -13.92 -3.66 19.64
N GLY A 53 -14.75 -3.21 20.59
CA GLY A 53 -15.06 -1.79 20.74
C GLY A 53 -13.82 -0.91 20.96
N GLN A 54 -12.82 -1.43 21.69
CA GLN A 54 -11.54 -0.76 21.86
C GLN A 54 -10.76 -0.67 20.54
N ALA A 55 -10.66 -1.77 19.78
CA ALA A 55 -9.98 -1.76 18.49
C ALA A 55 -10.64 -0.79 17.50
N LYS A 56 -11.98 -0.71 17.49
CA LYS A 56 -12.72 0.29 16.70
C LYS A 56 -12.36 1.71 17.11
N ALA A 57 -12.32 2.00 18.42
CA ALA A 57 -11.96 3.33 18.92
C ALA A 57 -10.54 3.75 18.54
N GLU A 58 -9.57 2.84 18.64
CA GLU A 58 -8.17 3.07 18.25
C GLU A 58 -8.04 3.33 16.74
N VAL A 59 -8.68 2.49 15.91
CA VAL A 59 -8.65 2.68 14.45
C VAL A 59 -9.37 3.97 14.05
N ARG A 60 -10.47 4.32 14.69
CA ARG A 60 -11.19 5.59 14.47
C ARG A 60 -10.32 6.80 14.80
N HIS A 61 -9.53 6.72 15.87
CA HIS A 61 -8.59 7.78 16.22
C HIS A 61 -7.52 7.95 15.15
N HIS A 62 -6.93 6.85 14.67
CA HIS A 62 -5.96 6.91 13.57
C HIS A 62 -6.56 7.49 12.27
N TRP A 63 -7.82 7.19 11.95
CA TRP A 63 -8.49 7.76 10.77
C TRP A 63 -8.62 9.29 10.91
N ALA A 64 -9.01 9.78 12.09
CA ALA A 64 -9.10 11.21 12.35
C ALA A 64 -7.76 11.94 12.25
N ASP A 65 -6.67 11.32 12.75
CA ASP A 65 -5.33 11.88 12.63
C ASP A 65 -4.87 11.95 11.17
N VAL A 66 -5.15 10.89 10.38
CA VAL A 66 -4.84 10.86 8.95
C VAL A 66 -5.65 11.89 8.18
N GLU A 67 -6.96 11.99 8.42
CA GLU A 67 -7.85 12.97 7.79
C GLU A 67 -7.32 14.39 8.02
N LYS A 68 -6.95 14.71 9.27
CA LYS A 68 -6.36 15.99 9.63
C LYS A 68 -5.02 16.26 8.93
N ALA A 69 -4.15 15.24 8.85
CA ALA A 69 -2.80 15.40 8.31
C ALA A 69 -2.75 15.43 6.77
N SER A 70 -3.65 14.70 6.10
CA SER A 70 -3.62 14.47 4.65
C SER A 70 -4.75 15.12 3.88
N GLY A 71 -5.86 15.47 4.54
CA GLY A 71 -7.08 15.95 3.90
C GLY A 71 -7.89 14.85 3.19
N GLN A 72 -7.47 13.58 3.29
CA GLN A 72 -8.18 12.45 2.70
C GLN A 72 -9.50 12.20 3.45
N SER A 73 -10.57 11.92 2.70
CA SER A 73 -11.89 11.66 3.25
C SER A 73 -12.02 10.27 3.85
N PHE A 74 -12.81 10.16 4.91
CA PHE A 74 -13.20 8.89 5.53
C PHE A 74 -14.71 8.81 5.72
N ASP A 75 -15.28 7.63 5.46
CA ASP A 75 -16.65 7.29 5.83
C ASP A 75 -16.65 6.60 7.20
N TYR A 76 -16.94 7.38 8.23
CA TYR A 76 -16.97 6.91 9.61
C TYR A 76 -18.12 5.95 9.93
N SER A 77 -19.09 5.74 9.03
CA SER A 77 -20.11 4.69 9.21
C SER A 77 -19.52 3.27 9.17
N PHE A 78 -18.25 3.13 8.75
CA PHE A 78 -17.48 1.89 8.92
C PHE A 78 -17.52 1.36 10.37
N PHE A 79 -17.47 2.25 11.36
CA PHE A 79 -17.41 1.82 12.77
C PHE A 79 -18.75 1.30 13.31
N ASP A 80 -19.85 1.52 12.58
CA ASP A 80 -21.18 1.01 12.90
C ASP A 80 -21.36 -0.47 12.49
N ARG A 81 -20.42 -1.04 11.72
CA ARG A 81 -20.45 -2.45 11.32
C ARG A 81 -20.29 -3.39 12.51
N ASP A 82 -21.21 -4.32 12.69
CA ASP A 82 -21.06 -5.38 13.68
C ASP A 82 -20.29 -6.58 13.12
N GLY A 83 -19.41 -7.16 13.94
CA GLY A 83 -18.70 -8.40 13.61
C GLY A 83 -17.61 -8.29 12.54
N PHE A 84 -17.23 -7.07 12.11
CA PHE A 84 -16.19 -6.91 11.08
C PHE A 84 -14.85 -7.50 11.54
N ILE A 85 -14.29 -8.40 10.74
CA ILE A 85 -12.95 -8.99 10.95
C ILE A 85 -11.97 -8.18 10.11
N TYR A 86 -11.00 -7.54 10.77
CA TYR A 86 -10.02 -6.68 10.11
C TYR A 86 -8.83 -7.50 9.58
N ASP A 87 -9.10 -8.48 8.72
CA ASP A 87 -8.07 -9.24 8.02
C ASP A 87 -7.59 -8.49 6.78
N THR A 88 -6.32 -8.11 6.75
CA THR A 88 -5.76 -7.39 5.60
C THR A 88 -5.18 -8.31 4.51
N GLU A 89 -5.13 -9.63 4.73
CA GLU A 89 -4.59 -10.58 3.76
C GLU A 89 -5.36 -10.60 2.43
N PRO A 90 -6.71 -10.64 2.39
CA PRO A 90 -7.45 -10.72 1.14
C PRO A 90 -7.18 -9.51 0.23
N ALA A 91 -7.18 -8.29 0.80
CA ALA A 91 -6.86 -7.07 0.05
C ALA A 91 -5.39 -7.05 -0.43
N CYS A 92 -4.46 -7.50 0.42
CA CYS A 92 -3.06 -7.67 0.02
C CYS A 92 -2.91 -8.65 -1.16
N ARG A 93 -3.55 -9.83 -1.05
CA ARG A 93 -3.53 -10.85 -2.10
C ARG A 93 -4.20 -10.39 -3.38
N ALA A 94 -5.25 -9.55 -3.30
CA ALA A 94 -5.86 -8.96 -4.47
C ALA A 94 -4.87 -8.06 -5.21
N LEU A 95 -4.10 -7.23 -4.49
CA LEU A 95 -3.06 -6.39 -5.10
C LEU A 95 -1.98 -7.24 -5.78
N VAL A 96 -1.53 -8.32 -5.13
CA VAL A 96 -0.57 -9.27 -5.71
C VAL A 96 -1.16 -9.99 -6.94
N THR A 97 -2.46 -10.30 -6.92
CA THR A 97 -3.18 -10.91 -8.03
C THR A 97 -3.23 -9.98 -9.24
N VAL A 98 -3.67 -8.73 -9.05
CA VAL A 98 -3.66 -7.71 -10.11
C VAL A 98 -2.24 -7.47 -10.61
N ARG A 99 -1.25 -7.32 -9.72
CA ARG A 99 0.16 -7.17 -10.12
C ARG A 99 0.68 -8.35 -10.94
N THR A 100 0.18 -9.57 -10.69
CA THR A 100 0.58 -10.77 -11.43
C THR A 100 -0.09 -10.87 -12.81
N LEU A 101 -1.36 -10.47 -12.90
CA LEU A 101 -2.14 -10.55 -14.14
C LEU A 101 -1.89 -9.36 -15.07
N LYS A 102 -1.70 -8.16 -14.49
CA LYS A 102 -1.57 -6.89 -15.20
C LYS A 102 -0.73 -5.91 -14.37
N PRO A 103 0.61 -6.02 -14.39
CA PRO A 103 1.52 -5.23 -13.56
C PRO A 103 1.27 -3.72 -13.62
N GLU A 104 1.00 -3.17 -14.80
CA GLU A 104 0.75 -1.74 -15.02
C GLU A 104 -0.52 -1.22 -14.33
N ALA A 105 -1.46 -2.11 -13.97
CA ALA A 105 -2.68 -1.75 -13.28
C ALA A 105 -2.53 -1.71 -11.75
N SER A 106 -1.40 -2.18 -11.19
CA SER A 106 -1.29 -2.40 -9.74
C SER A 106 -1.41 -1.12 -8.91
N LEU A 107 -0.83 0.00 -9.36
CA LEU A 107 -0.92 1.28 -8.63
C LEU A 107 -2.33 1.87 -8.68
N GLY A 108 -2.96 1.83 -9.85
CA GLY A 108 -4.36 2.26 -10.01
C GLY A 108 -5.31 1.41 -9.16
N PHE A 109 -5.09 0.10 -9.12
CA PHE A 109 -5.86 -0.81 -8.29
C PHE A 109 -5.64 -0.59 -6.78
N LEU A 110 -4.42 -0.30 -6.34
CA LEU A 110 -4.15 0.09 -4.95
C LEU A 110 -4.94 1.35 -4.57
N ALA A 111 -4.93 2.38 -5.41
CA ALA A 111 -5.70 3.61 -5.18
C ALA A 111 -7.22 3.33 -5.14
N ALA A 112 -7.72 2.44 -6.00
CA ALA A 112 -9.11 2.01 -6.01
C ALA A 112 -9.48 1.27 -4.70
N GLN A 113 -8.64 0.37 -4.20
CA GLN A 113 -8.86 -0.30 -2.93
C GLN A 113 -8.89 0.68 -1.75
N HIS A 114 -7.94 1.63 -1.68
CA HIS A 114 -7.96 2.63 -0.63
C HIS A 114 -9.25 3.44 -0.65
N ARG A 115 -9.65 3.96 -1.81
CA ARG A 115 -10.89 4.75 -1.94
C ARG A 115 -12.11 3.92 -1.57
N ALA A 116 -12.20 2.68 -2.06
CA ALA A 116 -13.30 1.77 -1.78
C ALA A 116 -13.46 1.52 -0.27
N PHE A 117 -12.37 1.26 0.44
CA PHE A 117 -12.43 0.97 1.87
C PHE A 117 -12.69 2.22 2.71
N TYR A 118 -11.92 3.29 2.49
CA TYR A 118 -11.94 4.46 3.37
C TYR A 118 -13.02 5.47 3.04
N ALA A 119 -13.25 5.78 1.77
CA ALA A 119 -14.17 6.84 1.36
C ALA A 119 -15.57 6.32 0.96
N GLU A 120 -15.67 5.05 0.55
CA GLU A 120 -16.91 4.44 0.07
C GLU A 120 -17.45 3.36 1.02
N ASN A 121 -16.75 3.07 2.12
CA ASN A 121 -17.10 2.06 3.11
C ASN A 121 -17.49 0.70 2.48
N ARG A 122 -16.75 0.26 1.45
CA ARG A 122 -16.88 -1.06 0.83
C ARG A 122 -16.04 -2.09 1.59
N ASP A 123 -16.50 -3.33 1.63
CA ASP A 123 -15.75 -4.42 2.26
C ASP A 123 -14.74 -5.03 1.29
N ILE A 124 -13.47 -4.62 1.40
CA ILE A 124 -12.38 -5.16 0.59
C ILE A 124 -11.75 -6.43 1.17
N THR A 125 -12.39 -7.06 2.16
CA THR A 125 -12.10 -8.46 2.54
C THR A 125 -12.87 -9.45 1.67
N ASP A 126 -13.94 -9.00 1.00
CA ASP A 126 -14.78 -9.80 0.10
C ASP A 126 -14.15 -9.92 -1.29
N ALA A 127 -13.95 -11.16 -1.74
CA ALA A 127 -13.41 -11.48 -3.06
C ALA A 127 -14.26 -10.92 -4.22
N ALA A 128 -15.59 -10.82 -4.07
CA ALA A 128 -16.48 -10.27 -5.09
C ALA A 128 -16.26 -8.75 -5.26
N VAL A 129 -16.13 -8.02 -4.16
CA VAL A 129 -15.81 -6.57 -4.15
C VAL A 129 -14.43 -6.35 -4.77
N LEU A 130 -13.45 -7.17 -4.41
CA LEU A 130 -12.10 -7.09 -4.97
C LEU A 130 -12.07 -7.37 -6.48
N ALA A 131 -12.85 -8.33 -6.96
CA ALA A 131 -12.97 -8.64 -8.39
C ALA A 131 -13.62 -7.49 -9.17
N GLU A 132 -14.65 -6.84 -8.62
CA GLU A 132 -15.25 -5.63 -9.20
C GLU A 132 -14.24 -4.49 -9.32
N LEU A 133 -13.47 -4.25 -8.27
CA LEU A 133 -12.41 -3.24 -8.31
C LEU A 133 -11.34 -3.58 -9.35
N ALA A 134 -10.97 -4.86 -9.48
CA ALA A 134 -9.97 -5.30 -10.45
C ALA A 134 -10.46 -5.11 -11.89
N GLU A 135 -11.76 -5.34 -12.14
CA GLU A 135 -12.42 -5.08 -13.42
C GLU A 135 -12.34 -3.59 -13.80
N THR A 136 -12.58 -2.67 -12.86
CA THR A 136 -12.42 -1.23 -13.13
C THR A 136 -10.97 -0.82 -13.43
N ALA A 137 -9.99 -1.60 -12.97
CA ALA A 137 -8.57 -1.44 -13.30
C ALA A 137 -8.17 -2.15 -14.61
N GLY A 138 -9.14 -2.75 -15.31
CA GLY A 138 -8.98 -3.43 -16.59
C GLY A 138 -8.37 -4.81 -16.50
N VAL A 139 -8.56 -5.52 -15.38
CA VAL A 139 -8.29 -6.95 -15.24
C VAL A 139 -9.60 -7.71 -15.43
N ASP A 140 -9.61 -8.75 -16.25
CA ASP A 140 -10.81 -9.58 -16.45
C ASP A 140 -11.29 -10.19 -15.12
N ARG A 141 -12.59 -10.06 -14.83
CA ARG A 141 -13.19 -10.47 -13.55
C ARG A 141 -13.03 -11.96 -13.31
N ASP A 142 -13.27 -12.80 -14.32
CA ASP A 142 -13.21 -14.25 -14.20
C ASP A 142 -11.75 -14.71 -14.06
N ALA A 143 -10.82 -14.09 -14.78
CA ALA A 143 -9.39 -14.32 -14.62
C ALA A 143 -8.90 -13.97 -13.21
N PHE A 144 -9.38 -12.86 -12.63
CA PHE A 144 -9.10 -12.50 -11.24
C PHE A 144 -9.64 -13.55 -10.27
N LEU A 145 -10.93 -13.90 -10.38
CA LEU A 145 -11.58 -14.87 -9.48
C LEU A 145 -10.96 -16.27 -9.59
N ALA A 146 -10.44 -16.65 -10.77
CA ALA A 146 -9.72 -17.90 -10.95
C ALA A 146 -8.31 -17.87 -10.31
N ALA A 147 -7.60 -16.75 -10.39
CA ALA A 147 -6.23 -16.63 -9.90
C ALA A 147 -6.14 -16.37 -8.37
N PHE A 148 -7.02 -15.51 -7.85
CA PHE A 148 -7.04 -15.04 -6.46
C PHE A 148 -6.99 -16.15 -5.39
N PRO A 149 -7.75 -17.26 -5.50
CA PRO A 149 -7.74 -18.32 -4.49
C PRO A 149 -6.57 -19.31 -4.65
N THR A 150 -5.73 -19.18 -5.68
CA THR A 150 -4.69 -20.18 -5.93
C THR A 150 -3.57 -20.13 -4.90
N ARG A 151 -2.96 -21.29 -4.60
CA ARG A 151 -1.78 -21.39 -3.74
C ARG A 151 -0.63 -20.50 -4.21
N LYS A 152 -0.48 -20.33 -5.52
CA LYS A 152 0.53 -19.44 -6.10
C LYS A 152 0.37 -18.01 -5.57
N LEU A 153 -0.84 -17.47 -5.61
CA LEU A 153 -1.08 -16.09 -5.19
C LEU A 153 -0.97 -15.94 -3.68
N ILE A 154 -1.41 -16.93 -2.90
CA ILE A 154 -1.19 -16.98 -1.44
C ILE A 154 0.32 -16.95 -1.11
N TYR A 155 1.14 -17.76 -1.78
CA TYR A 155 2.58 -17.78 -1.52
C TYR A 155 3.30 -16.51 -1.98
N LEU A 156 2.87 -15.91 -3.09
CA LEU A 156 3.43 -14.62 -3.53
C LEU A 156 3.09 -13.49 -2.53
N THR A 157 1.88 -13.49 -1.97
CA THR A 157 1.50 -12.56 -0.89
C THR A 157 2.36 -12.74 0.35
N ALA A 158 2.54 -13.99 0.81
CA ALA A 158 3.40 -14.29 1.94
C ALA A 158 4.88 -13.91 1.68
N THR A 159 5.34 -14.06 0.44
CA THR A 159 6.70 -13.66 0.03
C THR A 159 6.88 -12.14 0.13
N ASP A 160 5.88 -11.36 -0.24
CA ASP A 160 5.90 -9.90 -0.07
C ASP A 160 5.97 -9.51 1.41
N PHE A 161 5.17 -10.15 2.28
CA PHE A 161 5.23 -9.93 3.74
C PHE A 161 6.63 -10.22 4.30
N PHE A 162 7.22 -11.37 3.92
CA PHE A 162 8.58 -11.72 4.33
C PHE A 162 9.60 -10.71 3.79
N ARG A 163 9.45 -10.28 2.53
CA ARG A 163 10.33 -9.28 1.92
C ARG A 163 10.29 -7.96 2.68
N SER A 164 9.09 -7.46 2.99
CA SER A 164 8.88 -6.25 3.79
C SER A 164 9.62 -6.35 5.14
N GLN A 165 9.44 -7.46 5.85
CA GLN A 165 10.11 -7.70 7.13
C GLN A 165 11.64 -7.83 6.99
N SER A 166 12.12 -8.51 5.96
CA SER A 166 13.56 -8.69 5.70
C SER A 166 14.27 -7.37 5.34
N MET A 167 13.53 -6.38 4.84
CA MET A 167 14.01 -5.03 4.58
C MET A 167 14.00 -4.15 5.85
N GLY A 168 13.60 -4.69 7.01
CA GLY A 168 13.54 -3.96 8.28
C GLY A 168 12.35 -2.99 8.38
N VAL A 169 11.33 -3.15 7.54
CA VAL A 169 10.14 -2.28 7.57
C VAL A 169 9.31 -2.60 8.80
N THR A 170 9.12 -1.60 9.66
CA THR A 170 8.31 -1.70 10.90
C THR A 170 7.00 -0.91 10.83
N GLY A 171 6.75 -0.19 9.75
CA GLY A 171 5.55 0.62 9.56
C GLY A 171 5.27 0.95 8.10
N PHE A 172 4.02 1.33 7.83
CA PHE A 172 3.54 1.66 6.49
C PHE A 172 2.96 3.09 6.46
N PRO A 173 3.05 3.80 5.33
CA PRO A 173 3.79 3.42 4.11
C PRO A 173 5.31 3.56 4.31
N THR A 174 6.09 2.72 3.63
CA THR A 174 7.55 2.89 3.54
C THR A 174 7.97 2.93 2.07
N VAL A 175 8.86 3.85 1.72
CA VAL A 175 9.38 4.00 0.36
C VAL A 175 10.88 3.76 0.36
N VAL A 176 11.31 2.80 -0.45
CA VAL A 176 12.72 2.44 -0.65
C VAL A 176 13.09 2.65 -2.11
N LEU A 177 14.19 3.32 -2.36
CA LEU A 177 14.75 3.54 -3.68
C LEU A 177 15.72 2.42 -4.00
N ARG A 178 15.64 1.86 -5.20
CA ARG A 178 16.54 0.80 -5.67
C ARG A 178 17.27 1.25 -6.93
N SER A 179 18.60 1.32 -6.87
CA SER A 179 19.45 1.66 -8.01
C SER A 179 20.70 0.78 -8.04
N GLU A 180 21.01 0.13 -9.17
CA GLU A 180 22.25 -0.65 -9.35
C GLU A 180 22.50 -1.71 -8.24
N GLY A 181 21.42 -2.26 -7.68
CA GLY A 181 21.48 -3.24 -6.58
C GLY A 181 21.56 -2.63 -5.17
N ASN A 182 21.75 -1.31 -5.04
CA ASN A 182 21.70 -0.60 -3.76
C ASN A 182 20.27 -0.24 -3.38
N LEU A 183 19.98 -0.28 -2.08
CA LEU A 183 18.71 0.14 -1.49
C LEU A 183 18.95 1.34 -0.58
N SER A 184 18.16 2.40 -0.75
CA SER A 184 18.17 3.57 0.14
C SER A 184 16.76 3.93 0.62
N LEU A 185 16.63 4.27 1.90
CA LEU A 185 15.35 4.63 2.49
C LEU A 185 15.00 6.08 2.15
N LEU A 186 13.90 6.30 1.42
CA LEU A 186 13.35 7.63 1.20
C LEU A 186 12.54 8.08 2.42
N THR A 187 11.54 7.29 2.81
CA THR A 187 10.70 7.58 3.98
C THR A 187 10.18 6.31 4.63
N ALA A 188 10.06 6.33 5.95
CA ALA A 188 9.31 5.38 6.75
C ALA A 188 8.18 6.15 7.45
N GLY A 189 6.96 6.05 6.93
CA GLY A 189 5.79 6.82 7.33
C GLY A 189 5.39 7.90 6.33
N PHE A 190 4.24 8.52 6.62
CA PHE A 190 3.63 9.57 5.80
C PHE A 190 4.50 10.83 5.75
N GLN A 191 4.71 11.32 4.52
CA GLN A 191 5.21 12.66 4.25
C GLN A 191 4.51 13.23 3.01
N PRO A 192 4.20 14.54 2.97
CA PRO A 192 3.71 15.18 1.76
C PRO A 192 4.74 15.10 0.62
N PHE A 193 4.28 14.99 -0.62
CA PHE A 193 5.16 14.90 -1.80
C PHE A 193 6.23 16.01 -1.85
N ALA A 194 5.88 17.24 -1.48
CA ALA A 194 6.80 18.36 -1.47
C ALA A 194 8.05 18.15 -0.57
N ALA A 195 7.93 17.36 0.50
CA ALA A 195 9.06 17.03 1.37
C ALA A 195 9.98 15.96 0.75
N LEU A 196 9.43 15.05 -0.05
CA LEU A 196 10.16 13.94 -0.67
C LEU A 196 10.75 14.30 -2.04
N LYS A 197 10.13 15.26 -2.75
CA LYS A 197 10.49 15.63 -4.12
C LYS A 197 11.99 15.95 -4.30
N PRO A 198 12.63 16.78 -3.45
CA PRO A 198 14.06 17.10 -3.64
C PRO A 198 14.97 15.87 -3.54
N GLN A 199 14.65 14.92 -2.66
CA GLN A 199 15.43 13.69 -2.49
C GLN A 199 15.28 12.77 -3.69
N LEU A 200 14.04 12.64 -4.21
CA LEU A 200 13.77 11.89 -5.44
C LEU A 200 14.46 12.49 -6.65
N GLU A 201 14.40 13.81 -6.84
CA GLU A 201 15.08 14.52 -7.93
C GLU A 201 16.59 14.30 -7.89
N ASN A 202 17.21 14.42 -6.71
CA ASN A 202 18.64 14.17 -6.54
C ASN A 202 19.02 12.72 -6.85
N TRP A 203 18.25 11.76 -6.38
CA TRP A 203 18.47 10.33 -6.65
C TRP A 203 18.35 10.02 -8.15
N ILE A 204 17.35 10.59 -8.83
CA ILE A 204 17.18 10.47 -10.29
C ILE A 204 18.31 11.19 -11.06
N ALA A 205 18.86 12.28 -10.55
CA ALA A 205 20.00 12.95 -11.19
C ALA A 205 21.33 12.16 -11.05
N GLY A 206 21.36 11.07 -10.27
CA GLY A 206 22.60 10.33 -9.99
C GLY A 206 23.40 10.89 -8.82
N GLY A 207 22.77 11.67 -7.96
CA GLY A 207 23.33 12.01 -6.65
C GLY A 207 23.53 10.73 -5.84
N VAL A 208 24.75 10.51 -5.35
CA VAL A 208 25.09 9.43 -4.42
C VAL A 208 24.21 9.54 -3.19
N ASP A 209 23.60 8.42 -2.77
CA ASP A 209 22.76 8.33 -1.58
C ASP A 209 23.44 9.03 -0.39
N ALA A 210 22.72 9.95 0.24
CA ALA A 210 23.14 10.47 1.53
C ALA A 210 23.09 9.30 2.53
N GLU A 211 24.26 8.75 2.85
CA GLU A 211 24.45 7.93 4.05
C GLU A 211 23.82 8.69 5.22
N LYS A 212 22.66 8.23 5.70
CA LYS A 212 22.21 8.60 7.03
C LYS A 212 23.14 7.89 8.00
N GLU A 213 24.14 8.64 8.45
CA GLU A 213 25.00 8.32 9.57
C GLU A 213 24.13 7.73 10.71
N PRO A 214 24.43 6.53 11.24
CA PRO A 214 23.71 6.02 12.39
C PRO A 214 23.91 6.98 13.56
N ALA A 215 22.81 7.45 14.14
CA ALA A 215 22.82 8.26 15.34
C ALA A 215 23.76 7.60 16.37
N LYS A 216 24.81 8.33 16.76
CA LYS A 216 25.76 7.90 17.78
C LYS A 216 25.01 7.52 19.06
N ALA A 217 25.47 6.40 19.64
CA ALA A 217 25.01 5.79 20.88
C ALA A 217 24.95 6.76 22.07
#